data_AF-A0A7W7ZT56-F1
#
_entry.id   AF-A0A7W7ZT56-F1
#
_cell.length_a   1.000
_cell.length_b   1.000
_cell.length_c   1.000
_cell.angle_alpha   90.00
_cell.angle_beta   90.00
_cell.angle_gamma   90.00
#
_symmetry.space_group_name_H-M   'P 1'
#
loop_
_entity.id
_entity.type
_entity.pdbx_description
1 polymer ?
#
loop_
_entity_poly.entity_id
_entity_poly.type
_entity_poly.pdbx_seq_one_letter_code
_entity_poly.pdbx_strand_id
1 'polypeptide(L)'
;MTLSLRLALVALLCMLGLARPADAYSVLTHEQLIDLTWDSSIVPLLLSRYPTLTPAQIEHARAYAYGGCVIQDIGYYPFGDANFSNLTHYVRSGDFVVNLFRNAGNADELAFAVGALSHYIGDTIGHSEATNRAVPIEFPTLGQRYGLSVNYAQGKHQHVQTEFAFDINEIAHHRFAPLPYLRHVGLEVPTRQLALAFYQTYGLREDFTDHRRSRINVRGYRFAVRGFIPRIAFAVTLLHRRREPSDLTTDPDFQRLTNELAAISQKNHWDSYRGKAGVGTYCLAGFLFILPKVGALKLVAVKGPTQQTEADYIHSVMRSADQLDAQLRRFTPPPATKQTATLAAAEDTHSDPAPSQPLPALSGAEQQVPRGSHDPHHPLLNRDLDTGYPVRPSGYSLTDATYARLLHSLALHPANAVPPGIKADILLYYADLSLPFATKNDSAAWAMVQQDLITLKAIPINTEPLPYPTYGTGNEDTIPAPNSQRE
;
A
#
# COMPACT_ATOMS: atom_id res chain seq x y z
N MET A 1 28.15 33.93 -11.02
CA MET A 1 26.91 33.17 -11.33
C MET A 1 26.09 34.01 -12.30
N THR A 2 25.82 33.52 -13.51
CA THR A 2 25.10 34.29 -14.54
C THR A 2 23.64 34.52 -14.13
N LEU A 3 23.03 35.59 -14.62
CA LEU A 3 21.63 35.95 -14.32
C LEU A 3 20.66 34.80 -14.65
N SER A 4 20.93 34.07 -15.74
CA SER A 4 20.18 32.88 -16.16
C SER A 4 20.28 31.73 -15.17
N LEU A 5 21.45 31.52 -14.55
CA LEU A 5 21.64 30.49 -13.53
C LEU A 5 20.92 30.86 -12.21
N ARG A 6 20.86 32.15 -11.87
CA ARG A 6 20.09 32.64 -10.71
C ARG A 6 18.60 32.49 -10.93
N LEU A 7 18.10 32.83 -12.12
CA LEU A 7 16.68 32.65 -12.48
C LEU A 7 16.28 31.18 -12.52
N ALA A 8 17.13 30.29 -13.04
CA ALA A 8 16.89 28.85 -13.00
C ALA A 8 16.89 28.29 -11.57
N LEU A 9 17.81 28.76 -10.70
CA LEU A 9 17.86 28.36 -9.30
C LEU A 9 16.64 28.87 -8.52
N VAL A 10 16.21 30.11 -8.77
CA VAL A 10 15.02 30.71 -8.17
C VAL A 10 13.75 30.00 -8.66
N ALA A 11 13.62 29.71 -9.96
CA ALA A 11 12.50 28.96 -10.50
C ALA A 11 12.45 27.53 -9.91
N LEU A 12 13.59 26.87 -9.78
CA LEU A 12 13.71 25.55 -9.13
C LEU A 12 13.34 25.62 -7.64
N LEU A 13 13.82 26.63 -6.91
CA LEU A 13 13.49 26.86 -5.49
C LEU A 13 12.01 27.22 -5.31
N CYS A 14 11.41 27.99 -6.22
CA CYS A 14 9.98 28.30 -6.22
C CYS A 14 9.13 27.06 -6.54
N MET A 15 9.56 26.21 -7.47
CA MET A 15 8.90 24.92 -7.75
C MET A 15 9.02 23.93 -6.58
N LEU A 16 10.16 23.93 -5.89
CA LEU A 16 10.37 23.14 -4.66
C LEU A 16 9.62 23.73 -3.44
N GLY A 17 9.41 25.04 -3.39
CA GLY A 17 8.67 25.73 -2.32
C GLY A 17 7.15 25.64 -2.45
N LEU A 18 6.63 25.36 -3.65
CA LEU A 18 5.21 25.09 -3.91
C LEU A 18 4.84 23.60 -3.76
N ALA A 19 5.84 22.71 -3.73
CA ALA A 19 5.61 21.30 -3.43
C ALA A 19 5.27 21.17 -1.94
N ARG A 20 4.04 20.76 -1.62
CA ARG A 20 3.70 20.30 -0.28
C ARG A 20 4.69 19.18 0.12
N PRO A 21 5.15 19.12 1.38
CA PRO A 21 5.97 17.99 1.82
C PRO A 21 5.24 16.70 1.46
N ALA A 22 5.92 15.89 0.66
CA ALA A 22 5.51 14.54 0.31
C ALA A 22 6.03 13.65 1.43
N ASP A 23 5.14 12.95 2.13
CA ASP A 23 5.45 12.26 3.38
C ASP A 23 5.11 10.77 3.30
N ALA A 24 5.79 10.04 2.41
CA ALA A 24 5.95 8.59 2.48
C ALA A 24 7.15 8.15 1.64
N TYR A 25 8.03 7.29 2.16
CA TYR A 25 9.13 6.70 1.39
C TYR A 25 9.65 5.36 1.95
N SER A 26 9.19 4.23 1.38
CA SER A 26 10.02 3.03 1.09
C SER A 26 9.45 2.27 -0.12
N VAL A 27 9.35 2.96 -1.26
CA VAL A 27 8.83 2.40 -2.54
C VAL A 27 9.52 1.08 -2.90
N LEU A 28 10.84 1.04 -2.75
CA LEU A 28 11.65 -0.05 -3.30
C LEU A 28 11.50 -1.34 -2.48
N THR A 29 11.28 -1.23 -1.17
CA THR A 29 10.98 -2.39 -0.33
C THR A 29 9.65 -3.04 -0.72
N HIS A 30 8.64 -2.24 -1.04
CA HIS A 30 7.37 -2.79 -1.53
C HIS A 30 7.51 -3.53 -2.87
N GLU A 31 8.28 -2.97 -3.82
CA GLU A 31 8.58 -3.64 -5.09
C GLU A 31 9.41 -4.92 -4.86
N GLN A 32 10.33 -4.92 -3.88
CA GLN A 32 11.11 -6.10 -3.50
C GLN A 32 10.23 -7.23 -2.96
N LEU A 33 9.18 -6.93 -2.17
CA LEU A 33 8.22 -7.95 -1.71
C LEU A 33 7.50 -8.63 -2.88
N ILE A 34 7.18 -7.87 -3.93
CA ILE A 34 6.63 -8.44 -5.17
C ILE A 34 7.66 -9.35 -5.83
N ASP A 35 8.92 -8.94 -5.95
CA ASP A 35 9.97 -9.76 -6.55
C ASP A 35 10.23 -11.07 -5.78
N LEU A 36 10.28 -11.01 -4.45
CA LEU A 36 10.49 -12.17 -3.58
C LEU A 36 9.34 -13.20 -3.68
N THR A 37 8.13 -12.73 -3.94
CA THR A 37 6.92 -13.59 -4.00
C THR A 37 6.45 -13.90 -5.42
N TRP A 38 7.08 -13.28 -6.44
CA TRP A 38 6.63 -13.34 -7.82
C TRP A 38 6.49 -14.76 -8.32
N ASP A 39 7.57 -15.53 -8.27
CA ASP A 39 7.60 -16.90 -8.80
C ASP A 39 7.03 -17.93 -7.83
N SER A 40 7.13 -17.67 -6.52
CA SER A 40 6.77 -18.63 -5.48
C SER A 40 5.27 -18.71 -5.24
N SER A 41 4.53 -17.60 -5.40
CA SER A 41 3.09 -17.54 -5.12
C SER A 41 2.27 -16.64 -6.04
N ILE A 42 2.79 -15.52 -6.54
CA ILE A 42 2.00 -14.61 -7.41
C ILE A 42 1.71 -15.27 -8.77
N VAL A 43 2.76 -15.71 -9.48
CA VAL A 43 2.62 -16.41 -10.78
C VAL A 43 1.77 -17.69 -10.65
N PRO A 44 1.98 -18.55 -9.64
CA PRO A 44 1.09 -19.67 -9.38
C PRO A 44 -0.38 -19.28 -9.23
N LEU A 45 -0.69 -18.21 -8.48
CA LEU A 45 -2.05 -17.70 -8.34
C LEU A 45 -2.61 -17.24 -9.69
N LEU A 46 -1.85 -16.43 -10.44
CA LEU A 46 -2.27 -15.94 -11.76
C LEU A 46 -2.58 -17.10 -12.72
N LEU A 47 -1.67 -18.07 -12.82
CA LEU A 47 -1.82 -19.24 -13.71
C LEU A 47 -2.91 -20.21 -13.23
N SER A 48 -3.23 -20.23 -11.94
CA SER A 48 -4.33 -21.05 -11.43
C SER A 48 -5.70 -20.55 -11.91
N ARG A 49 -5.84 -19.25 -12.16
CA ARG A 49 -7.08 -18.61 -12.64
C ARG A 49 -7.07 -18.36 -14.15
N TYR A 50 -5.90 -18.03 -14.70
CA TYR A 50 -5.67 -17.72 -16.11
C TYR A 50 -4.56 -18.64 -16.68
N PRO A 51 -4.85 -19.94 -16.88
CA PRO A 51 -3.85 -20.96 -17.26
C PRO A 51 -3.22 -20.77 -18.65
N THR A 52 -3.77 -19.90 -19.49
CA THR A 52 -3.32 -19.64 -20.86
C THR A 52 -2.37 -18.45 -20.99
N LEU A 53 -2.04 -17.77 -19.89
CA LEU A 53 -1.15 -16.61 -19.92
C LEU A 53 0.22 -16.98 -20.51
N THR A 54 0.65 -16.20 -21.50
CA THR A 54 2.00 -16.28 -22.05
C THR A 54 3.02 -15.65 -21.09
N PRO A 55 4.32 -16.00 -21.20
CA PRO A 55 5.36 -15.35 -20.40
C PRO A 55 5.37 -13.81 -20.50
N ALA A 56 5.06 -13.26 -21.67
CA ALA A 56 4.98 -11.82 -21.88
C ALA A 56 3.78 -11.19 -21.14
N GLN A 57 2.64 -11.86 -21.08
CA GLN A 57 1.47 -11.40 -20.33
C GLN A 57 1.69 -11.51 -18.82
N ILE A 58 2.41 -12.54 -18.35
CA ILE A 58 2.84 -12.63 -16.95
C ILE A 58 3.72 -11.43 -16.60
N GLU A 59 4.71 -11.12 -17.44
CA GLU A 59 5.58 -9.96 -17.22
C GLU A 59 4.81 -8.62 -17.25
N HIS A 60 3.82 -8.51 -18.14
CA HIS A 60 2.92 -7.36 -18.16
C HIS A 60 2.13 -7.21 -16.85
N ALA A 61 1.56 -8.30 -16.33
CA ALA A 61 0.86 -8.31 -15.06
C ALA A 61 1.77 -7.92 -13.88
N ARG A 62 3.08 -8.14 -13.96
CA ARG A 62 4.05 -7.68 -12.95
C ARG A 62 4.03 -6.16 -12.79
N ALA A 63 3.86 -5.40 -13.87
CA ALA A 63 3.74 -3.95 -13.81
C ALA A 63 2.50 -3.50 -13.00
N TYR A 64 1.43 -4.29 -13.03
CA TYR A 64 0.24 -4.05 -12.21
C TYR A 64 0.47 -4.43 -10.74
N ALA A 65 1.21 -5.51 -10.45
CA ALA A 65 1.61 -5.85 -9.09
C ALA A 65 2.48 -4.76 -8.45
N TYR A 66 3.47 -4.22 -9.18
CA TYR A 66 4.24 -3.05 -8.74
C TYR A 66 3.35 -1.81 -8.56
N GLY A 67 2.36 -1.62 -9.42
CA GLY A 67 1.41 -0.51 -9.27
C GLY A 67 0.53 -0.64 -8.05
N GLY A 68 0.13 -1.86 -7.69
CA GLY A 68 -0.63 -2.16 -6.49
C GLY A 68 0.19 -2.08 -5.22
N CYS A 69 1.47 -2.46 -5.22
CA CYS A 69 2.29 -2.50 -4.00
C CYS A 69 2.66 -1.13 -3.44
N VAL A 70 2.37 -0.05 -4.17
CA VAL A 70 2.55 1.32 -3.68
C VAL A 70 1.27 2.16 -3.86
N ILE A 71 0.11 1.53 -4.15
CA ILE A 71 -1.11 2.30 -4.40
C ILE A 71 -1.57 3.06 -3.17
N GLN A 72 -1.54 2.45 -1.98
CA GLN A 72 -1.96 3.11 -0.74
C GLN A 72 -1.08 4.32 -0.39
N ASP A 73 0.15 4.38 -0.86
CA ASP A 73 1.09 5.50 -0.67
C ASP A 73 0.96 6.63 -1.70
N ILE A 74 0.18 6.42 -2.76
CA ILE A 74 0.16 7.32 -3.93
C ILE A 74 -0.14 8.78 -3.58
N GLY A 75 -0.96 9.01 -2.57
CA GLY A 75 -1.38 10.31 -2.09
C GLY A 75 -0.29 11.06 -1.31
N TYR A 76 0.71 10.35 -0.81
CA TYR A 76 1.84 10.91 -0.08
C TYR A 76 3.00 11.33 -1.00
N TYR A 77 3.03 10.86 -2.25
CA TYR A 77 4.02 11.30 -3.24
C TYR A 77 3.72 12.70 -3.80
N PRO A 78 4.72 13.36 -4.44
CA PRO A 78 4.51 14.68 -5.04
C PRO A 78 3.28 14.70 -5.97
N PHE A 79 2.45 15.73 -5.83
CA PHE A 79 1.20 15.92 -6.58
C PHE A 79 0.07 14.92 -6.27
N GLY A 80 0.21 14.10 -5.22
CA GLY A 80 -0.83 13.22 -4.71
C GLY A 80 -1.84 13.90 -3.77
N ASP A 81 -2.93 13.20 -3.47
CA ASP A 81 -3.90 13.56 -2.44
C ASP A 81 -3.73 12.68 -1.19
N ALA A 82 -3.15 13.26 -0.14
CA ALA A 82 -2.95 12.59 1.14
C ALA A 82 -4.26 12.04 1.74
N ASN A 83 -5.43 12.57 1.38
CA ASN A 83 -6.70 12.02 1.85
C ASN A 83 -6.93 10.58 1.36
N PHE A 84 -6.55 10.27 0.11
CA PHE A 84 -6.63 8.90 -0.39
C PHE A 84 -5.75 7.97 0.45
N SER A 85 -4.48 8.34 0.63
CA SER A 85 -3.53 7.52 1.38
C SER A 85 -3.91 7.36 2.85
N ASN A 86 -4.36 8.45 3.51
CA ASN A 86 -4.90 8.38 4.86
C ASN A 86 -6.07 7.38 4.95
N LEU A 87 -7.00 7.40 3.99
CA LEU A 87 -8.13 6.48 4.00
C LEU A 87 -7.65 5.03 3.86
N THR A 88 -6.78 4.74 2.91
CA THR A 88 -6.28 3.38 2.68
C THR A 88 -5.37 2.87 3.79
N HIS A 89 -4.75 3.77 4.57
CA HIS A 89 -3.91 3.42 5.73
C HIS A 89 -4.68 3.23 7.03
N TYR A 90 -5.77 3.99 7.25
CA TYR A 90 -6.35 4.15 8.58
C TYR A 90 -7.82 3.74 8.69
N VAL A 91 -8.55 3.73 7.58
CA VAL A 91 -9.99 3.43 7.56
C VAL A 91 -10.22 2.24 6.66
N ARG A 92 -10.80 1.16 7.22
CA ARG A 92 -11.21 0.00 6.42
C ARG A 92 -10.13 -0.53 5.44
N SER A 93 -8.86 -0.50 5.86
CA SER A 93 -7.68 -0.81 5.02
C SER A 93 -7.69 -2.23 4.45
N GLY A 94 -8.11 -3.22 5.25
CA GLY A 94 -8.29 -4.60 4.81
C GLY A 94 -9.44 -4.74 3.82
N ASP A 95 -10.55 -4.02 4.05
CA ASP A 95 -11.71 -4.03 3.14
C ASP A 95 -11.39 -3.43 1.76
N PHE A 96 -10.54 -2.40 1.72
CA PHE A 96 -10.06 -1.84 0.46
C PHE A 96 -9.32 -2.88 -0.39
N VAL A 97 -8.36 -3.60 0.19
CA VAL A 97 -7.64 -4.69 -0.49
C VAL A 97 -8.60 -5.79 -0.93
N VAL A 98 -9.51 -6.18 -0.05
CA VAL A 98 -10.56 -7.16 -0.33
C VAL A 98 -11.43 -6.76 -1.52
N ASN A 99 -11.84 -5.50 -1.61
CA ASN A 99 -12.66 -5.01 -2.72
C ASN A 99 -11.88 -4.99 -4.04
N LEU A 100 -10.56 -4.76 -4.01
CA LEU A 100 -9.71 -4.93 -5.20
C LEU A 100 -9.75 -6.38 -5.70
N PHE A 101 -9.54 -7.38 -4.82
CA PHE A 101 -9.62 -8.79 -5.23
C PHE A 101 -10.99 -9.19 -5.78
N ARG A 102 -12.07 -8.67 -5.20
CA ARG A 102 -13.42 -8.93 -5.70
C ARG A 102 -13.64 -8.39 -7.11
N ASN A 103 -13.16 -7.18 -7.35
CA ASN A 103 -13.36 -6.47 -8.60
C ASN A 103 -12.34 -6.89 -9.67
N ALA A 104 -11.45 -7.84 -9.38
CA ALA A 104 -10.49 -8.33 -10.36
C ALA A 104 -11.15 -9.25 -11.39
N GLY A 105 -11.31 -8.75 -12.61
CA GLY A 105 -11.88 -9.47 -13.75
C GLY A 105 -10.86 -10.12 -14.68
N ASN A 106 -9.57 -9.75 -14.57
CA ASN A 106 -8.50 -10.26 -15.42
C ASN A 106 -7.18 -10.44 -14.63
N ALA A 107 -6.12 -10.90 -15.31
CA ALA A 107 -4.81 -11.15 -14.70
C ALA A 107 -4.12 -9.88 -14.19
N ASP A 108 -4.26 -8.76 -14.90
CA ASP A 108 -3.64 -7.47 -14.54
C ASP A 108 -4.29 -6.90 -13.27
N GLU A 109 -5.62 -6.90 -13.20
CA GLU A 109 -6.39 -6.47 -12.02
C GLU A 109 -6.18 -7.39 -10.80
N LEU A 110 -6.01 -8.70 -11.04
CA LEU A 110 -5.65 -9.63 -9.97
C LEU A 110 -4.23 -9.36 -9.46
N ALA A 111 -3.26 -9.13 -10.35
CA ALA A 111 -1.90 -8.77 -9.98
C ALA A 111 -1.86 -7.44 -9.22
N PHE A 112 -2.65 -6.44 -9.63
CA PHE A 112 -2.81 -5.18 -8.90
C PHE A 112 -3.37 -5.38 -7.49
N ALA A 113 -4.41 -6.21 -7.33
CA ALA A 113 -4.97 -6.53 -6.01
C ALA A 113 -3.95 -7.24 -5.11
N VAL A 114 -3.15 -8.16 -5.67
CA VAL A 114 -2.02 -8.80 -4.98
C VAL A 114 -0.97 -7.77 -4.55
N GLY A 115 -0.66 -6.81 -5.42
CA GLY A 115 0.17 -5.66 -5.08
C GLY A 115 -0.34 -4.93 -3.84
N ALA A 116 -1.61 -4.55 -3.83
CA ALA A 116 -2.21 -3.84 -2.69
C ALA A 116 -2.20 -4.68 -1.39
N LEU A 117 -2.34 -6.01 -1.49
CA LEU A 117 -2.15 -6.92 -0.34
C LEU A 117 -0.71 -6.94 0.14
N SER A 118 0.27 -6.96 -0.78
CA SER A 118 1.69 -6.88 -0.44
C SER A 118 1.99 -5.60 0.35
N HIS A 119 1.43 -4.46 -0.06
CA HIS A 119 1.55 -3.21 0.70
C HIS A 119 0.93 -3.32 2.09
N TYR A 120 -0.33 -3.77 2.19
CA TYR A 120 -1.03 -3.94 3.46
C TYR A 120 -0.23 -4.82 4.45
N ILE A 121 0.35 -5.93 3.97
CA ILE A 121 1.18 -6.83 4.78
C ILE A 121 2.50 -6.16 5.13
N GLY A 122 3.18 -5.58 4.13
CA GLY A 122 4.48 -4.93 4.27
C GLY A 122 4.45 -3.81 5.30
N ASP A 123 3.44 -2.95 5.26
CA ASP A 123 3.29 -1.88 6.25
C ASP A 123 2.93 -2.42 7.62
N THR A 124 1.98 -3.37 7.69
CA THR A 124 1.57 -3.96 8.96
C THR A 124 2.76 -4.52 9.75
N ILE A 125 3.66 -5.22 9.07
CA ILE A 125 4.82 -5.87 9.68
C ILE A 125 6.01 -4.91 9.73
N GLY A 126 6.37 -4.30 8.61
CA GLY A 126 7.52 -3.42 8.46
C GLY A 126 7.48 -2.22 9.41
N HIS A 127 6.34 -1.55 9.56
CA HIS A 127 6.26 -0.45 10.54
C HIS A 127 6.37 -0.96 11.97
N SER A 128 5.61 -1.98 12.35
CA SER A 128 5.51 -2.43 13.74
C SER A 128 6.74 -3.19 14.24
N GLU A 129 7.44 -3.90 13.35
CA GLU A 129 8.57 -4.76 13.67
C GLU A 129 9.92 -4.13 13.31
N ALA A 130 10.00 -3.19 12.36
CA ALA A 130 11.24 -2.54 11.96
C ALA A 130 11.22 -1.02 12.14
N THR A 131 10.49 -0.27 11.30
CA THR A 131 10.61 1.20 11.23
C THR A 131 10.33 1.87 12.58
N ASN A 132 9.22 1.53 13.24
CA ASN A 132 8.85 2.15 14.51
C ASN A 132 9.85 1.83 15.63
N ARG A 133 10.59 0.71 15.54
CA ARG A 133 11.64 0.33 16.49
C ARG A 133 12.99 0.98 16.17
N ALA A 134 13.26 1.19 14.89
CA ALA A 134 14.47 1.86 14.43
C ALA A 134 14.46 3.38 14.70
N VAL A 135 13.31 4.05 14.56
CA VAL A 135 13.18 5.50 14.83
C VAL A 135 13.75 5.91 16.21
N PRO A 136 13.38 5.31 17.35
CA PRO A 136 13.94 5.71 18.64
C PRO A 136 15.43 5.40 18.80
N ILE A 137 15.98 4.44 18.05
CA ILE A 137 17.42 4.12 18.04
C ILE A 137 18.17 5.21 17.26
N GLU A 138 17.73 5.53 16.04
CA GLU A 138 18.38 6.53 15.19
C GLU A 138 18.12 7.97 15.66
N PHE A 139 17.04 8.18 16.42
CA PHE A 139 16.64 9.48 16.97
C PHE A 139 16.39 9.37 18.49
N PRO A 140 17.46 9.31 19.32
CA PRO A 140 17.35 9.05 20.76
C PRO A 140 16.47 10.04 21.53
N THR A 141 16.34 11.29 21.06
CA THR A 141 15.44 12.28 21.66
C THR A 141 13.96 11.89 21.55
N LEU A 142 13.58 11.22 20.47
CA LEU A 142 12.24 10.65 20.32
C LEU A 142 12.09 9.41 21.19
N GLY A 143 13.12 8.56 21.28
CA GLY A 143 13.12 7.41 22.19
C GLY A 143 12.98 7.80 23.66
N GLN A 144 13.65 8.86 24.11
CA GLN A 144 13.48 9.41 25.46
C GLN A 144 12.05 9.90 25.74
N ARG A 145 11.34 10.37 24.70
CA ARG A 145 10.00 10.94 24.84
C ARG A 145 8.88 9.90 24.73
N TYR A 146 9.03 8.93 23.84
CA TYR A 146 7.95 8.02 23.43
C TYR A 146 8.27 6.54 23.67
N GLY A 147 9.51 6.20 24.04
CA GLY A 147 9.91 4.84 24.39
C GLY A 147 10.54 4.06 23.23
N LEU A 148 10.39 2.74 23.26
CA LEU A 148 11.06 1.79 22.35
C LEU A 148 10.38 1.66 20.98
N SER A 149 9.23 2.31 20.78
CA SER A 149 8.51 2.33 19.52
C SER A 149 7.99 3.74 19.28
N VAL A 150 8.36 4.34 18.15
CA VAL A 150 7.96 5.68 17.75
C VAL A 150 7.26 5.59 16.40
N ASN A 151 5.95 5.81 16.42
CA ASN A 151 5.14 5.79 15.20
C ASN A 151 5.22 7.11 14.41
N TYR A 152 4.65 7.11 13.21
CA TYR A 152 4.70 8.24 12.30
C TYR A 152 4.10 9.53 12.90
N ALA A 153 2.97 9.46 13.61
CA ALA A 153 2.37 10.64 14.25
C ALA A 153 3.27 11.29 15.33
N GLN A 154 4.16 10.51 15.96
CA GLN A 154 5.09 10.99 16.98
C GLN A 154 6.39 11.57 16.39
N GLY A 155 6.77 11.14 15.18
CA GLY A 155 8.08 11.39 14.60
C GLY A 155 8.09 11.49 13.07
N LYS A 156 7.08 12.12 12.46
CA LYS A 156 6.82 12.13 11.01
C LYS A 156 8.06 12.21 10.11
N HIS A 157 8.93 13.20 10.32
CA HIS A 157 10.11 13.36 9.48
C HIS A 157 11.18 12.29 9.75
N GLN A 158 11.37 11.91 11.01
CA GLN A 158 12.33 10.90 11.43
C GLN A 158 11.93 9.51 10.95
N HIS A 159 10.63 9.25 10.98
CA HIS A 159 10.01 8.03 10.47
C HIS A 159 10.34 7.86 8.97
N VAL A 160 10.02 8.87 8.15
CA VAL A 160 10.37 8.87 6.72
C VAL A 160 11.89 8.83 6.48
N GLN A 161 12.70 9.48 7.33
CA GLN A 161 14.16 9.41 7.23
C GLN A 161 14.70 7.99 7.48
N THR A 162 14.11 7.24 8.41
CA THR A 162 14.48 5.86 8.73
C THR A 162 14.13 4.93 7.58
N GLU A 163 12.91 5.01 7.05
CA GLU A 163 12.48 4.20 5.90
C GLU A 163 13.37 4.45 4.68
N PHE A 164 13.65 5.71 4.38
CA PHE A 164 14.52 6.08 3.27
C PHE A 164 15.98 5.65 3.50
N ALA A 165 16.43 5.56 4.77
CA ALA A 165 17.75 5.03 5.10
C ALA A 165 17.85 3.52 4.82
N PHE A 166 16.81 2.74 5.10
CA PHE A 166 16.76 1.33 4.71
C PHE A 166 16.85 1.17 3.20
N ASP A 167 16.07 1.95 2.43
CA ASP A 167 16.16 1.93 0.97
C ASP A 167 17.59 2.20 0.48
N ILE A 168 18.25 3.20 1.07
CA ILE A 168 19.62 3.57 0.69
C ILE A 168 20.62 2.46 1.00
N ASN A 169 20.49 1.79 2.16
CA ASN A 169 21.32 0.67 2.55
C ASN A 169 21.19 -0.49 1.54
N GLU A 170 19.96 -0.84 1.16
CA GLU A 170 19.70 -1.90 0.18
C GLU A 170 20.20 -1.54 -1.24
N ILE A 171 20.08 -0.28 -1.66
CA ILE A 171 20.67 0.20 -2.93
C ILE A 171 22.20 0.11 -2.86
N ALA A 172 22.81 0.53 -1.74
CA ALA A 172 24.26 0.55 -1.56
C ALA A 172 24.88 -0.85 -1.68
N HIS A 173 24.18 -1.86 -1.18
CA HIS A 173 24.58 -3.27 -1.23
C HIS A 173 24.02 -4.05 -2.44
N HIS A 174 23.39 -3.36 -3.40
CA HIS A 174 22.86 -3.95 -4.64
C HIS A 174 21.75 -5.01 -4.43
N ARG A 175 21.04 -4.95 -3.30
CA ARG A 175 19.98 -5.90 -2.91
C ARG A 175 18.60 -5.58 -3.51
N PHE A 176 18.42 -4.42 -4.11
CA PHE A 176 17.25 -4.12 -4.93
C PHE A 176 17.46 -4.37 -6.41
N ALA A 177 16.32 -4.56 -7.10
CA ALA A 177 16.23 -4.53 -8.54
C ALA A 177 16.82 -3.21 -9.09
N PRO A 178 17.66 -3.25 -10.13
CA PRO A 178 18.20 -2.04 -10.72
C PRO A 178 17.10 -1.13 -11.26
N LEU A 179 17.23 0.19 -11.10
CA LEU A 179 16.23 1.15 -11.60
C LEU A 179 15.89 0.98 -13.11
N PRO A 180 16.84 0.67 -14.02
CA PRO A 180 16.49 0.38 -15.40
C PRO A 180 15.61 -0.87 -15.57
N TYR A 181 15.77 -1.88 -14.71
CA TYR A 181 14.90 -3.06 -14.68
C TYR A 181 13.49 -2.71 -14.20
N LEU A 182 13.35 -2.01 -13.07
CA LEU A 182 12.04 -1.55 -12.57
C LEU A 182 11.31 -0.69 -13.61
N ARG A 183 12.05 0.15 -14.35
CA ARG A 183 11.49 0.90 -15.48
C ARG A 183 11.14 0.04 -16.68
N HIS A 184 11.84 -1.07 -16.91
CA HIS A 184 11.54 -1.99 -18.00
C HIS A 184 10.22 -2.72 -17.74
N VAL A 185 10.04 -3.28 -16.55
CA VAL A 185 8.77 -3.90 -16.11
C VAL A 185 7.64 -2.86 -16.15
N GLY A 186 7.88 -1.71 -15.53
CA GLY A 186 6.94 -0.61 -15.49
C GLY A 186 6.02 -0.64 -14.28
N LEU A 187 5.01 0.23 -14.32
CA LEU A 187 4.09 0.43 -13.20
C LEU A 187 2.75 0.89 -13.75
N GLU A 188 1.72 0.07 -13.55
CA GLU A 188 0.40 0.23 -14.15
C GLU A 188 -0.71 0.21 -13.09
N VAL A 189 -1.82 0.92 -13.34
CA VAL A 189 -2.93 1.08 -12.39
C VAL A 189 -4.24 0.89 -13.14
N PRO A 190 -5.07 -0.10 -12.77
CA PRO A 190 -6.40 -0.31 -13.33
C PRO A 190 -7.38 0.67 -12.69
N THR A 191 -7.51 1.88 -13.27
CA THR A 191 -8.25 3.00 -12.68
C THR A 191 -9.73 2.70 -12.42
N ARG A 192 -10.36 1.83 -13.22
CA ARG A 192 -11.75 1.41 -13.02
C ARG A 192 -11.90 0.53 -11.76
N GLN A 193 -11.09 -0.52 -11.64
CA GLN A 193 -11.05 -1.38 -10.45
C GLN A 193 -10.76 -0.55 -9.19
N LEU A 194 -9.80 0.38 -9.28
CA LEU A 194 -9.43 1.26 -8.18
C LEU A 194 -10.59 2.19 -7.77
N ALA A 195 -11.24 2.86 -8.72
CA ALA A 195 -12.40 3.73 -8.47
C ALA A 195 -13.56 2.96 -7.83
N LEU A 196 -13.83 1.76 -8.33
CA LEU A 196 -14.89 0.90 -7.84
C LEU A 196 -14.62 0.44 -6.40
N ALA A 197 -13.42 -0.08 -6.12
CA ALA A 197 -13.02 -0.52 -4.78
C ALA A 197 -13.01 0.65 -3.79
N PHE A 198 -12.53 1.83 -4.20
CA PHE A 198 -12.52 3.02 -3.36
C PHE A 198 -13.95 3.48 -3.01
N TYR A 199 -14.85 3.52 -3.99
CA TYR A 199 -16.26 3.83 -3.72
C TYR A 199 -16.90 2.80 -2.80
N GLN A 200 -16.74 1.50 -3.07
CA GLN A 200 -17.32 0.44 -2.24
C GLN A 200 -16.81 0.48 -0.80
N THR A 201 -15.56 0.88 -0.58
CA THR A 201 -14.99 0.96 0.78
C THR A 201 -15.37 2.26 1.50
N TYR A 202 -15.37 3.41 0.82
CA TYR A 202 -15.42 4.72 1.47
C TYR A 202 -16.68 5.54 1.16
N GLY A 203 -17.47 5.14 0.17
CA GLY A 203 -18.63 5.90 -0.32
C GLY A 203 -18.28 7.19 -1.05
N LEU A 204 -16.99 7.42 -1.32
CA LEU A 204 -16.49 8.57 -2.03
C LEU A 204 -16.31 8.21 -3.51
N ARG A 205 -16.86 9.04 -4.40
CA ARG A 205 -16.61 8.94 -5.84
C ARG A 205 -15.34 9.72 -6.17
N GLU A 206 -14.33 9.04 -6.66
CA GLU A 206 -13.13 9.66 -7.23
C GLU A 206 -13.02 9.25 -8.69
N ASP A 207 -12.83 10.23 -9.57
CA ASP A 207 -12.52 9.98 -10.97
C ASP A 207 -11.00 10.04 -11.14
N PHE A 208 -10.37 8.86 -11.25
CA PHE A 208 -8.92 8.73 -11.41
C PHE A 208 -8.41 9.01 -12.84
N THR A 209 -9.30 9.36 -13.78
CA THR A 209 -8.97 9.58 -15.20
C THR A 209 -8.88 11.06 -15.58
N ASP A 210 -9.56 11.96 -14.87
CA ASP A 210 -9.51 13.40 -15.16
C ASP A 210 -8.26 14.07 -14.56
N HIS A 211 -7.23 14.32 -15.36
CA HIS A 211 -6.00 14.98 -14.87
C HIS A 211 -6.15 16.41 -14.32
N ARG A 212 -7.29 17.07 -14.53
CA ARG A 212 -7.55 18.44 -14.04
C ARG A 212 -8.40 18.48 -12.77
N ARG A 213 -9.20 17.44 -12.51
CA ARG A 213 -10.13 17.35 -11.36
C ARG A 213 -9.90 16.13 -10.47
N SER A 214 -9.23 15.10 -10.97
CA SER A 214 -8.80 13.93 -10.20
C SER A 214 -7.86 14.37 -9.09
N ARG A 215 -8.10 13.85 -7.90
CA ARG A 215 -7.21 14.01 -6.76
C ARG A 215 -5.95 13.14 -6.86
N ILE A 216 -5.93 12.14 -7.76
CA ILE A 216 -4.78 11.26 -8.03
C ILE A 216 -4.43 11.29 -9.51
N ASN A 217 -3.30 11.91 -9.84
CA ASN A 217 -2.77 11.94 -11.20
C ASN A 217 -1.86 10.73 -11.46
N VAL A 218 -2.41 9.65 -12.05
CA VAL A 218 -1.68 8.41 -12.36
C VAL A 218 -0.41 8.67 -13.17
N ARG A 219 -0.42 9.66 -14.08
CA ARG A 219 0.78 10.02 -14.86
C ARG A 219 1.84 10.71 -13.99
N GLY A 220 1.44 11.62 -13.12
CA GLY A 220 2.31 12.27 -12.13
C GLY A 220 2.91 11.24 -11.16
N TYR A 221 2.11 10.27 -10.75
CA TYR A 221 2.51 9.13 -9.94
C TYR A 221 3.53 8.23 -10.64
N ARG A 222 3.27 7.78 -11.89
CA ARG A 222 4.24 6.99 -12.66
C ARG A 222 5.56 7.75 -12.82
N PHE A 223 5.50 9.07 -13.02
CA PHE A 223 6.69 9.91 -13.04
C PHE A 223 7.42 9.92 -11.69
N ALA A 224 6.68 10.05 -10.58
CA ALA A 224 7.22 10.06 -9.24
C ALA A 224 7.96 8.75 -8.93
N VAL A 225 7.26 7.62 -9.04
CA VAL A 225 7.75 6.29 -8.65
C VAL A 225 8.79 5.74 -9.62
N ARG A 226 8.60 5.81 -10.94
CA ARG A 226 9.58 5.26 -11.91
C ARG A 226 10.78 6.17 -12.13
N GLY A 227 10.66 7.44 -11.77
CA GLY A 227 11.51 8.51 -12.29
C GLY A 227 12.15 9.37 -11.22
N PHE A 228 11.33 10.10 -10.48
CA PHE A 228 11.78 11.17 -9.59
C PHE A 228 12.37 10.60 -8.29
N ILE A 229 11.61 9.75 -7.60
CA ILE A 229 11.94 9.22 -6.27
C ILE A 229 13.19 8.34 -6.32
N PRO A 230 13.28 7.30 -7.17
CA PRO A 230 14.50 6.49 -7.24
C PRO A 230 15.73 7.30 -7.67
N ARG A 231 15.59 8.31 -8.53
CA ARG A 231 16.75 9.16 -8.87
C ARG A 231 17.29 9.90 -7.66
N ILE A 232 16.42 10.36 -6.77
CA ILE A 232 16.83 10.97 -5.49
C ILE A 232 17.46 9.89 -4.60
N ALA A 233 16.83 8.73 -4.43
CA ALA A 233 17.36 7.61 -3.64
C ALA A 233 18.81 7.26 -4.06
N PHE A 234 19.02 6.96 -5.33
CA PHE A 234 20.35 6.64 -5.88
C PHE A 234 21.35 7.79 -5.72
N ALA A 235 20.91 9.06 -5.81
CA ALA A 235 21.79 10.20 -5.57
C ALA A 235 22.18 10.34 -4.08
N VAL A 236 21.24 10.11 -3.16
CA VAL A 236 21.51 10.11 -1.72
C VAL A 236 22.38 8.90 -1.35
N THR A 237 22.20 7.73 -1.96
CA THR A 237 23.10 6.58 -1.80
C THR A 237 24.54 6.93 -2.13
N LEU A 238 24.82 7.74 -3.16
CA LEU A 238 26.20 8.17 -3.44
C LEU A 238 26.83 8.97 -2.29
N LEU A 239 26.03 9.69 -1.52
CA LEU A 239 26.46 10.48 -0.37
C LEU A 239 26.64 9.64 0.90
N HIS A 240 25.87 8.56 1.06
CA HIS A 240 25.79 7.79 2.31
C HIS A 240 26.47 6.41 2.27
N ARG A 241 26.55 5.75 1.11
CA ARG A 241 27.02 4.35 0.92
C ARG A 241 28.33 3.93 1.59
N ARG A 242 29.19 4.88 1.99
CA ARG A 242 30.46 4.59 2.68
C ARG A 242 30.30 4.41 4.20
N ARG A 243 29.10 4.63 4.72
CA ARG A 243 28.77 4.60 6.15
C ARG A 243 27.70 3.57 6.49
N GLU A 244 27.26 2.81 5.50
CA GLU A 244 26.29 1.73 5.72
C GLU A 244 26.92 0.61 6.56
N PRO A 245 26.12 -0.11 7.35
CA PRO A 245 26.58 -1.25 8.12
C PRO A 245 27.15 -2.34 7.20
N SER A 246 28.06 -3.15 7.72
CA SER A 246 28.53 -4.34 7.01
C SER A 246 27.47 -5.44 7.05
N ASP A 247 27.38 -6.21 5.96
CA ASP A 247 26.49 -7.36 5.82
C ASP A 247 26.45 -8.30 7.03
N LEU A 248 25.23 -8.69 7.41
CA LEU A 248 24.91 -9.57 8.53
C LEU A 248 25.10 -11.05 8.16
N THR A 249 26.31 -11.43 7.72
CA THR A 249 26.59 -12.74 7.10
C THR A 249 26.28 -13.97 7.96
N THR A 250 26.09 -13.82 9.28
CA THR A 250 25.71 -14.92 10.19
C THR A 250 24.21 -14.97 10.49
N ASP A 251 23.44 -13.95 10.10
CA ASP A 251 22.01 -13.88 10.33
C ASP A 251 21.25 -14.79 9.33
N PRO A 252 20.36 -15.68 9.81
CA PRO A 252 19.64 -16.61 8.93
C PRO A 252 18.73 -15.92 7.91
N ASP A 253 18.05 -14.83 8.28
CA ASP A 253 17.15 -14.12 7.38
C ASP A 253 17.95 -13.32 6.35
N PHE A 254 19.10 -12.77 6.73
CA PHE A 254 20.05 -12.15 5.78
C PHE A 254 20.55 -13.17 4.75
N GLN A 255 20.99 -14.36 5.20
CA GLN A 255 21.44 -15.42 4.30
C GLN A 255 20.32 -15.87 3.36
N ARG A 256 19.09 -16.00 3.87
CA ARG A 256 17.93 -16.34 3.06
C ARG A 256 17.62 -15.26 2.02
N LEU A 257 17.50 -14.01 2.44
CA LEU A 257 17.22 -12.87 1.57
C LEU A 257 18.24 -12.78 0.44
N THR A 258 19.55 -12.85 0.76
CA THR A 258 20.61 -12.76 -0.25
C THR A 258 20.58 -13.94 -1.23
N ASN A 259 20.29 -15.15 -0.78
CA ASN A 259 20.13 -16.31 -1.66
C ASN A 259 18.93 -16.17 -2.60
N GLU A 260 17.77 -15.74 -2.09
CA GLU A 260 16.56 -15.50 -2.89
C GLU A 260 16.81 -14.39 -3.92
N LEU A 261 17.38 -13.27 -3.51
CA LEU A 261 17.72 -12.15 -4.41
C LEU A 261 18.77 -12.54 -5.46
N ALA A 262 19.74 -13.39 -5.13
CA ALA A 262 20.71 -13.89 -6.10
C ALA A 262 20.02 -14.70 -7.21
N ALA A 263 19.09 -15.58 -6.84
CA ALA A 263 18.30 -16.37 -7.80
C ALA A 263 17.40 -15.46 -8.67
N ILE A 264 16.72 -14.49 -8.06
CA ILE A 264 15.88 -13.49 -8.75
C ILE A 264 16.73 -12.66 -9.72
N SER A 265 17.89 -12.17 -9.27
CA SER A 265 18.83 -11.37 -10.05
C SER A 265 19.34 -12.14 -11.27
N GLN A 266 19.69 -13.41 -11.09
CA GLN A 266 20.14 -14.27 -12.19
C GLN A 266 19.02 -14.50 -13.21
N LYS A 267 17.82 -14.88 -12.74
CA LYS A 267 16.67 -15.18 -13.61
C LYS A 267 16.23 -13.97 -14.42
N ASN A 268 16.17 -12.80 -13.81
CA ASN A 268 15.71 -11.57 -14.44
C ASN A 268 16.86 -10.76 -15.09
N HIS A 269 18.06 -11.34 -15.16
CA HIS A 269 19.25 -10.74 -15.75
C HIS A 269 19.56 -9.33 -15.25
N TRP A 270 19.37 -9.08 -13.94
CA TRP A 270 19.55 -7.75 -13.36
C TRP A 270 20.94 -7.16 -13.63
N ASP A 271 21.98 -7.98 -13.72
CA ASP A 271 23.33 -7.53 -14.04
C ASP A 271 23.42 -6.81 -15.39
N SER A 272 22.57 -7.16 -16.37
CA SER A 272 22.49 -6.44 -17.66
C SER A 272 21.89 -5.04 -17.54
N TYR A 273 21.12 -4.79 -16.47
CA TYR A 273 20.53 -3.49 -16.13
C TYR A 273 21.41 -2.69 -15.15
N ARG A 274 22.43 -3.31 -14.54
CA ARG A 274 23.35 -2.63 -13.63
C ARG A 274 24.32 -1.76 -14.43
N GLY A 275 24.44 -0.51 -14.01
CA GLY A 275 25.35 0.45 -14.62
C GLY A 275 25.98 1.35 -13.56
N LYS A 276 27.07 2.03 -13.93
CA LYS A 276 27.66 3.06 -13.08
C LYS A 276 26.75 4.28 -13.04
N ALA A 277 26.72 4.96 -11.91
CA ALA A 277 26.01 6.24 -11.79
C ALA A 277 26.53 7.22 -12.85
N GLY A 278 25.61 7.81 -13.62
CA GLY A 278 25.93 8.79 -14.65
C GLY A 278 26.24 10.17 -14.06
N VAL A 279 26.76 11.08 -14.89
CA VAL A 279 27.07 12.47 -14.51
C VAL A 279 25.87 13.16 -13.86
N GLY A 280 24.66 12.96 -14.38
CA GLY A 280 23.44 13.52 -13.81
C GLY A 280 23.17 13.11 -12.36
N THR A 281 23.41 11.85 -12.00
CA THR A 281 23.24 11.35 -10.62
C THR A 281 24.28 11.97 -9.68
N TYR A 282 25.54 12.09 -10.12
CA TYR A 282 26.57 12.77 -9.34
C TYR A 282 26.30 14.26 -9.17
N CYS A 283 25.82 14.95 -10.22
CA CYS A 283 25.40 16.36 -10.13
C CYS A 283 24.25 16.53 -9.15
N LEU A 284 23.23 15.66 -9.20
CA LEU A 284 22.12 15.68 -8.26
C LEU A 284 22.60 15.43 -6.82
N ALA A 285 23.50 14.47 -6.62
CA ALA A 285 24.10 14.21 -5.30
C ALA A 285 24.85 15.44 -4.77
N GLY A 286 25.69 16.08 -5.59
CA GLY A 286 26.39 17.32 -5.21
C GLY A 286 25.43 18.46 -4.89
N PHE A 287 24.35 18.60 -5.65
CA PHE A 287 23.31 19.58 -5.39
C PHE A 287 22.59 19.32 -4.06
N LEU A 288 22.16 18.08 -3.82
CA LEU A 288 21.54 17.66 -2.56
C LEU A 288 22.49 17.83 -1.38
N PHE A 289 23.80 17.62 -1.55
CA PHE A 289 24.80 17.83 -0.50
C PHE A 289 24.85 19.30 -0.05
N ILE A 290 24.84 20.25 -0.99
CA ILE A 290 25.01 21.69 -0.71
C ILE A 290 23.73 22.33 -0.16
N LEU A 291 22.55 21.86 -0.59
CA LEU A 291 21.30 22.51 -0.21
C LEU A 291 21.01 22.42 1.31
N PRO A 292 20.51 23.52 1.93
CA PRO A 292 20.07 23.48 3.31
C PRO A 292 18.89 22.52 3.47
N LYS A 293 18.91 21.73 4.55
CA LYS A 293 17.92 20.68 4.83
C LYS A 293 16.66 21.27 5.47
N VAL A 294 15.91 22.04 4.70
CA VAL A 294 14.67 22.72 5.11
C VAL A 294 13.46 22.19 4.33
N GLY A 295 12.28 22.16 4.95
CA GLY A 295 11.06 21.61 4.34
C GLY A 295 11.25 20.16 3.88
N ALA A 296 10.84 19.85 2.65
CA ALA A 296 10.97 18.51 2.05
C ALA A 296 12.43 18.02 1.95
N LEU A 297 13.42 18.92 1.92
CA LEU A 297 14.84 18.54 1.89
C LEU A 297 15.33 17.98 3.24
N LYS A 298 14.54 18.04 4.31
CA LYS A 298 14.85 17.29 5.54
C LYS A 298 14.87 15.78 5.32
N LEU A 299 14.05 15.28 4.39
CA LEU A 299 13.90 13.84 4.16
C LEU A 299 15.19 13.19 3.63
N VAL A 300 16.00 13.94 2.88
CA VAL A 300 17.30 13.45 2.39
C VAL A 300 18.43 13.55 3.41
N ALA A 301 18.18 14.07 4.62
CA ALA A 301 19.14 14.06 5.72
C ALA A 301 19.06 12.74 6.51
N VAL A 302 19.25 11.63 5.80
CA VAL A 302 19.09 10.29 6.37
C VAL A 302 20.14 10.00 7.43
N LYS A 303 19.73 9.22 8.44
CA LYS A 303 20.63 8.54 9.35
C LYS A 303 20.60 7.06 8.97
N GLY A 304 21.73 6.56 8.48
CA GLY A 304 21.85 5.16 8.05
C GLY A 304 21.56 4.20 9.19
N PRO A 305 21.09 2.97 8.89
CA PRO A 305 20.76 1.98 9.91
C PRO A 305 22.02 1.53 10.68
N THR A 306 21.81 1.10 11.91
CA THR A 306 22.74 0.22 12.65
C THR A 306 22.59 -1.24 12.18
N GLN A 307 23.54 -2.10 12.54
CA GLN A 307 23.41 -3.56 12.30
C GLN A 307 22.15 -4.15 12.94
N GLN A 308 21.75 -3.65 14.11
CA GLN A 308 20.52 -4.10 14.77
C GLN A 308 19.29 -3.70 13.97
N THR A 309 19.20 -2.44 13.56
CA THR A 309 18.03 -1.94 12.82
C THR A 309 17.97 -2.50 11.39
N GLU A 310 19.11 -2.82 10.77
CA GLU A 310 19.17 -3.62 9.53
C GLU A 310 18.65 -5.04 9.74
N ALA A 311 19.01 -5.71 10.84
CA ALA A 311 18.51 -7.05 11.16
C ALA A 311 16.99 -7.05 11.33
N ASP A 312 16.45 -6.08 12.10
CA ASP A 312 15.00 -5.91 12.28
C ASP A 312 14.29 -5.65 10.94
N TYR A 313 14.88 -4.82 10.07
CA TYR A 313 14.38 -4.56 8.73
C TYR A 313 14.32 -5.85 7.88
N ILE A 314 15.42 -6.59 7.78
CA ILE A 314 15.49 -7.82 6.97
C ILE A 314 14.52 -8.87 7.50
N HIS A 315 14.45 -9.05 8.82
CA HIS A 315 13.48 -9.94 9.46
C HIS A 315 12.04 -9.57 9.06
N SER A 316 11.71 -8.27 9.09
CA SER A 316 10.39 -7.78 8.72
C SER A 316 10.06 -8.00 7.24
N VAL A 317 11.04 -7.86 6.33
CA VAL A 317 10.89 -8.15 4.90
C VAL A 317 10.62 -9.63 4.68
N MET A 318 11.42 -10.52 5.29
CA MET A 318 11.25 -11.96 5.13
C MET A 318 9.93 -12.46 5.71
N ARG A 319 9.51 -11.94 6.87
CA ARG A 319 8.18 -12.23 7.44
C ARG A 319 7.04 -11.74 6.56
N SER A 320 7.19 -10.57 5.96
CA SER A 320 6.20 -10.03 5.04
C SER A 320 6.07 -10.88 3.77
N ALA A 321 7.19 -11.32 3.20
CA ALA A 321 7.22 -12.23 2.06
C ALA A 321 6.57 -13.58 2.41
N ASP A 322 6.90 -14.17 3.56
CA ASP A 322 6.31 -15.43 4.03
C ASP A 322 4.80 -15.32 4.25
N GLN A 323 4.35 -14.22 4.86
CA GLN A 323 2.93 -13.99 5.10
C GLN A 323 2.17 -13.78 3.78
N LEU A 324 2.73 -13.03 2.83
CA LEU A 324 2.13 -12.85 1.51
C LEU A 324 2.05 -14.19 0.77
N ASP A 325 3.15 -14.94 0.73
CA ASP A 325 3.21 -16.26 0.09
C ASP A 325 2.18 -17.23 0.68
N ALA A 326 2.08 -17.31 2.02
CA ALA A 326 1.10 -18.13 2.70
C ALA A 326 -0.35 -17.71 2.39
N GLN A 327 -0.64 -16.41 2.33
CA GLN A 327 -1.98 -15.91 1.99
C GLN A 327 -2.34 -16.26 0.55
N LEU A 328 -1.45 -16.00 -0.42
CA LEU A 328 -1.71 -16.27 -1.83
C LEU A 328 -1.87 -17.77 -2.11
N ARG A 329 -1.07 -18.64 -1.46
CA ARG A 329 -1.24 -20.10 -1.60
C ARG A 329 -2.58 -20.59 -1.09
N ARG A 330 -3.14 -20.00 -0.02
CA ARG A 330 -4.49 -20.36 0.47
C ARG A 330 -5.58 -20.09 -0.57
N PHE A 331 -5.39 -19.09 -1.42
CA PHE A 331 -6.32 -18.75 -2.50
C PHE A 331 -5.95 -19.37 -3.84
N THR A 332 -4.89 -20.18 -3.91
CA THR A 332 -4.45 -20.88 -5.12
C THR A 332 -4.93 -22.33 -5.07
N PRO A 333 -5.92 -22.74 -5.89
CA PRO A 333 -6.41 -24.12 -5.88
C PRO A 333 -5.33 -25.14 -6.27
N PRO A 334 -5.38 -26.38 -5.75
CA PRO A 334 -4.44 -27.42 -6.14
C PRO A 334 -4.60 -27.79 -7.63
N PRO A 335 -3.51 -28.17 -8.32
CA PRO A 335 -3.48 -28.37 -9.79
C PRO A 335 -4.50 -29.37 -10.38
N ALA A 336 -5.18 -30.17 -9.55
CA ALA A 336 -6.18 -31.16 -9.96
C ALA A 336 -7.58 -30.57 -10.24
N THR A 337 -7.82 -29.28 -9.96
CA THR A 337 -9.13 -28.61 -10.10
C THR A 337 -9.24 -27.73 -11.37
N LYS A 338 -8.50 -28.07 -12.43
CA LYS A 338 -8.37 -27.32 -13.71
C LYS A 338 -9.67 -27.01 -14.46
N GLN A 339 -10.77 -27.70 -14.17
CA GLN A 339 -12.04 -27.50 -14.87
C GLN A 339 -12.62 -26.09 -14.60
N THR A 340 -12.51 -25.57 -13.37
CA THR A 340 -12.96 -24.21 -12.99
C THR A 340 -12.07 -23.13 -13.61
N ALA A 341 -10.75 -23.36 -13.69
CA ALA A 341 -9.80 -22.46 -14.33
C ALA A 341 -10.02 -22.33 -15.84
N THR A 342 -10.47 -23.41 -16.49
CA THR A 342 -10.77 -23.42 -17.93
C THR A 342 -12.03 -22.59 -18.24
N LEU A 343 -13.02 -22.58 -17.33
CA LEU A 343 -14.21 -21.75 -17.44
C LEU A 343 -13.89 -20.26 -17.18
N ALA A 344 -13.10 -19.94 -16.15
CA ALA A 344 -12.64 -18.58 -15.88
C ALA A 344 -11.80 -18.00 -17.03
N ALA A 345 -10.95 -18.81 -17.66
CA ALA A 345 -10.19 -18.42 -18.85
C ALA A 345 -11.05 -18.22 -20.11
N ALA A 346 -12.21 -18.88 -20.20
CA ALA A 346 -13.16 -18.68 -21.30
C ALA A 346 -13.97 -17.38 -21.16
N GLU A 347 -14.06 -16.83 -19.93
CA GLU A 347 -14.66 -15.53 -19.62
C GLU A 347 -13.62 -14.38 -19.62
N ASP A 348 -12.34 -14.68 -19.85
CA ASP A 348 -11.25 -13.70 -19.93
C ASP A 348 -11.47 -12.77 -21.12
N THR A 349 -12.09 -11.63 -20.85
CA THR A 349 -12.17 -10.53 -21.79
C THR A 349 -10.77 -9.94 -21.88
N HIS A 350 -10.16 -10.02 -23.08
CA HIS A 350 -8.87 -9.43 -23.46
C HIS A 350 -8.54 -8.10 -22.77
N SER A 351 -7.24 -7.75 -22.75
CA SER A 351 -6.54 -6.64 -22.06
C SER A 351 -7.09 -5.20 -22.20
N ASP A 352 -8.33 -5.02 -22.62
CA ASP A 352 -9.21 -3.91 -22.25
C ASP A 352 -10.64 -4.45 -22.02
N PRO A 353 -11.11 -4.63 -20.76
CA PRO A 353 -12.48 -5.05 -20.52
C PRO A 353 -13.48 -3.89 -20.63
N ALA A 354 -14.61 -4.16 -21.28
CA ALA A 354 -15.88 -3.60 -20.82
C ALA A 354 -16.15 -4.10 -19.38
N PRO A 355 -16.80 -3.31 -18.50
CA PRO A 355 -17.01 -3.68 -17.10
C PRO A 355 -17.53 -5.12 -16.97
N SER A 356 -16.75 -5.99 -16.33
CA SER A 356 -17.11 -7.38 -16.10
C SER A 356 -18.35 -7.44 -15.22
N GLN A 357 -19.29 -8.34 -15.54
CA GLN A 357 -20.36 -8.66 -14.61
C GLN A 357 -19.72 -9.28 -13.35
N PRO A 358 -19.97 -8.72 -12.16
CA PRO A 358 -19.44 -9.27 -10.92
C PRO A 358 -19.94 -10.71 -10.71
N LEU A 359 -19.14 -11.54 -10.03
CA LEU A 359 -19.57 -12.87 -9.59
C LEU A 359 -20.94 -12.76 -8.88
N PRO A 360 -21.92 -13.63 -9.18
CA PRO A 360 -23.26 -13.49 -8.65
C PRO A 360 -23.26 -13.52 -7.11
N ALA A 361 -23.87 -12.50 -6.51
CA ALA A 361 -24.11 -12.45 -5.07
C ALA A 361 -25.08 -13.55 -4.66
N LEU A 362 -24.77 -14.28 -3.58
CA LEU A 362 -25.76 -15.12 -2.90
C LEU A 362 -26.85 -14.20 -2.33
N SER A 363 -28.02 -14.21 -2.96
CA SER A 363 -29.15 -13.37 -2.57
C SER A 363 -29.75 -13.88 -1.25
N GLY A 364 -29.64 -13.09 -0.16
CA GLY A 364 -30.25 -13.39 1.15
C GLY A 364 -29.40 -13.12 2.39
N ALA A 365 -28.13 -12.73 2.25
CA ALA A 365 -27.23 -12.48 3.38
C ALA A 365 -27.15 -10.98 3.75
N GLU A 366 -28.10 -10.49 4.53
CA GLU A 366 -27.93 -9.21 5.24
C GLU A 366 -27.01 -9.43 6.45
N GLN A 367 -25.84 -8.79 6.51
CA GLN A 367 -24.92 -8.92 7.64
C GLN A 367 -24.48 -7.56 8.18
N GLN A 368 -24.55 -7.41 9.50
CA GLN A 368 -24.01 -6.29 10.25
C GLN A 368 -22.50 -6.51 10.45
N VAL A 369 -21.69 -5.47 10.28
CA VAL A 369 -20.22 -5.53 10.39
C VAL A 369 -19.76 -4.93 11.73
N PRO A 370 -19.31 -5.73 12.71
CA PRO A 370 -18.66 -5.21 13.90
C PRO A 370 -17.14 -5.07 13.71
N ARG A 371 -16.56 -3.98 14.23
CA ARG A 371 -15.11 -3.67 14.34
C ARG A 371 -14.30 -4.58 15.27
N GLY A 372 -14.80 -5.78 15.50
CA GLY A 372 -14.14 -6.82 16.28
C GLY A 372 -14.53 -8.19 15.77
N SER A 373 -14.76 -8.31 14.46
CA SER A 373 -15.14 -9.57 13.85
C SER A 373 -14.08 -10.64 14.18
N HIS A 374 -14.42 -11.49 15.14
CA HIS A 374 -13.81 -12.80 15.33
C HIS A 374 -14.34 -13.80 14.31
N ASP A 375 -15.07 -13.34 13.29
CA ASP A 375 -15.49 -14.19 12.17
C ASP A 375 -14.21 -14.74 11.50
N PRO A 376 -13.95 -16.04 11.62
CA PRO A 376 -12.80 -16.66 10.97
C PRO A 376 -12.89 -16.59 9.44
N HIS A 377 -13.98 -16.05 8.88
CA HIS A 377 -14.23 -15.90 7.45
C HIS A 377 -14.00 -14.48 6.89
N HIS A 378 -13.69 -13.45 7.70
CA HIS A 378 -13.24 -12.16 7.16
C HIS A 378 -11.74 -12.24 6.81
N PRO A 379 -11.32 -12.12 5.53
CA PRO A 379 -9.99 -12.55 5.10
C PRO A 379 -8.87 -11.61 5.59
N LEU A 380 -9.16 -10.32 5.80
CA LEU A 380 -8.17 -9.32 6.24
C LEU A 380 -8.75 -8.40 7.33
N LEU A 381 -8.04 -8.22 8.44
CA LEU A 381 -8.46 -7.27 9.49
C LEU A 381 -8.24 -5.82 9.02
N ASN A 382 -9.09 -4.89 9.47
CA ASN A 382 -8.80 -3.47 9.27
C ASN A 382 -7.73 -3.03 10.27
N ARG A 383 -6.56 -2.70 9.74
CA ARG A 383 -5.37 -2.30 10.50
C ARG A 383 -4.99 -0.86 10.19
N ASP A 384 -4.42 -0.21 11.19
CA ASP A 384 -3.70 1.03 11.03
C ASP A 384 -2.31 0.70 10.49
N LEU A 385 -2.02 1.12 9.26
CA LEU A 385 -0.81 0.71 8.55
C LEU A 385 0.47 1.30 9.18
N ASP A 386 0.44 2.51 9.75
CA ASP A 386 1.61 3.08 10.45
C ASP A 386 2.00 2.33 11.73
N THR A 387 1.05 1.63 12.37
CA THR A 387 1.27 0.95 13.65
C THR A 387 1.21 -0.57 13.54
N GLY A 388 0.63 -1.10 12.47
CA GLY A 388 0.33 -2.52 12.26
C GLY A 388 -0.79 -3.07 13.14
N TYR A 389 -1.38 -2.27 14.03
CA TYR A 389 -2.40 -2.74 14.96
C TYR A 389 -3.81 -2.68 14.37
N PRO A 390 -4.75 -3.54 14.83
CA PRO A 390 -6.16 -3.39 14.48
C PRO A 390 -6.67 -1.98 14.82
N VAL A 391 -7.45 -1.39 13.91
CA VAL A 391 -8.01 -0.04 14.08
C VAL A 391 -8.90 0.01 15.33
N ARG A 392 -8.66 1.00 16.20
CA ARG A 392 -9.46 1.26 17.39
C ARG A 392 -9.78 2.75 17.54
N PRO A 393 -10.99 3.12 17.99
CA PRO A 393 -11.31 4.50 18.37
C PRO A 393 -10.31 5.04 19.38
N SER A 394 -9.81 6.26 19.20
CA SER A 394 -8.79 6.90 20.06
C SER A 394 -7.44 6.16 20.16
N GLY A 395 -7.22 5.12 19.34
CA GLY A 395 -5.99 4.34 19.36
C GLY A 395 -4.82 5.02 18.65
N TYR A 396 -5.11 5.84 17.64
CA TYR A 396 -4.11 6.56 16.87
C TYR A 396 -4.67 7.90 16.34
N SER A 397 -3.90 8.98 16.46
CA SER A 397 -4.39 10.34 16.21
C SER A 397 -4.68 10.62 14.74
N LEU A 398 -3.89 10.07 13.80
CA LEU A 398 -4.15 10.23 12.37
C LEU A 398 -5.37 9.41 11.93
N THR A 399 -5.61 8.27 12.58
CA THR A 399 -6.83 7.48 12.37
C THR A 399 -8.06 8.25 12.83
N ASP A 400 -8.07 8.82 14.04
CA ASP A 400 -9.16 9.69 14.52
C ASP A 400 -9.43 10.86 13.56
N ALA A 401 -8.37 11.54 13.11
CA ALA A 401 -8.47 12.66 12.18
C ALA A 401 -9.02 12.25 10.81
N THR A 402 -8.67 11.04 10.34
CA THR A 402 -9.13 10.51 9.06
C THR A 402 -10.60 10.12 9.10
N TYR A 403 -11.05 9.48 10.20
CA TYR A 403 -12.48 9.22 10.42
C TYR A 403 -13.30 10.51 10.48
N ALA A 404 -12.82 11.53 11.19
CA ALA A 404 -13.52 12.81 11.29
C ALA A 404 -13.65 13.48 9.92
N ARG A 405 -12.58 13.47 9.11
CA ARG A 405 -12.59 14.04 7.75
C ARG A 405 -13.49 13.26 6.79
N LEU A 406 -13.49 11.93 6.87
CA LEU A 406 -14.37 11.09 6.06
C LEU A 406 -15.83 11.33 6.41
N LEU A 407 -16.16 11.31 7.70
CA LEU A 407 -17.50 11.61 8.21
C LEU A 407 -18.00 12.96 7.68
N HIS A 408 -17.18 14.00 7.80
CA HIS A 408 -17.51 15.32 7.29
C HIS A 408 -17.74 15.31 5.77
N SER A 409 -16.88 14.64 5.01
CA SER A 409 -16.99 14.54 3.55
C SER A 409 -18.29 13.89 3.10
N LEU A 410 -18.77 12.86 3.82
CA LEU A 410 -20.07 12.23 3.56
C LEU A 410 -21.23 13.15 3.96
N ALA A 411 -21.12 13.83 5.11
CA ALA A 411 -22.15 14.72 5.64
C ALA A 411 -22.38 15.98 4.78
N LEU A 412 -21.38 16.42 3.99
CA LEU A 412 -21.52 17.51 3.01
C LEU A 412 -22.52 17.17 1.88
N HIS A 413 -22.79 15.89 1.63
CA HIS A 413 -23.66 15.44 0.56
C HIS A 413 -24.71 14.42 1.05
N PRO A 414 -25.62 14.81 1.96
CA PRO A 414 -26.48 13.88 2.66
C PRO A 414 -27.53 13.18 1.79
N ALA A 415 -27.78 13.71 0.59
CA ALA A 415 -28.66 13.07 -0.40
C ALA A 415 -27.97 11.94 -1.18
N ASN A 416 -26.63 11.89 -1.18
CA ASN A 416 -25.88 10.85 -1.87
C ASN A 416 -25.89 9.58 -1.02
N ALA A 417 -26.49 8.52 -1.55
CA ALA A 417 -26.47 7.23 -0.87
C ALA A 417 -25.05 6.64 -0.80
N VAL A 418 -24.72 6.03 0.33
CA VAL A 418 -23.38 5.49 0.62
C VAL A 418 -23.44 3.96 0.80
N PRO A 419 -22.33 3.25 0.57
CA PRO A 419 -22.19 1.85 0.99
C PRO A 419 -22.68 1.61 2.42
N PRO A 420 -23.43 0.52 2.69
CA PRO A 420 -23.86 0.18 4.04
C PRO A 420 -22.66 -0.04 4.97
N GLY A 421 -21.58 -0.64 4.45
CA GLY A 421 -20.35 -0.91 5.19
C GLY A 421 -19.76 0.35 5.83
N ILE A 422 -19.50 1.40 5.05
CA ILE A 422 -18.83 2.59 5.61
C ILE A 422 -19.70 3.33 6.62
N LYS A 423 -21.02 3.40 6.38
CA LYS A 423 -21.96 4.01 7.32
C LYS A 423 -21.95 3.29 8.67
N ALA A 424 -22.06 1.95 8.66
CA ALA A 424 -22.02 1.15 9.89
C ALA A 424 -20.68 1.29 10.62
N ASP A 425 -19.57 1.27 9.89
CA ASP A 425 -18.23 1.40 10.43
C ASP A 425 -18.04 2.76 11.14
N ILE A 426 -18.34 3.89 10.49
CA ILE A 426 -18.21 5.21 11.12
C ILE A 426 -19.09 5.31 12.38
N LEU A 427 -20.35 4.87 12.33
CA LEU A 427 -21.25 4.89 13.49
C LEU A 427 -20.69 4.06 14.65
N LEU A 428 -20.09 2.91 14.35
CA LEU A 428 -19.43 2.09 15.36
C LEU A 428 -18.15 2.73 15.91
N TYR A 429 -17.49 3.61 15.16
CA TYR A 429 -16.22 4.25 15.59
C TYR A 429 -16.49 5.22 16.73
N TYR A 430 -17.59 5.93 16.58
CA TYR A 430 -18.05 6.95 17.50
C TYR A 430 -19.17 6.44 18.41
N ALA A 431 -19.29 5.11 18.58
CA ALA A 431 -20.31 4.52 19.46
C ALA A 431 -20.11 4.94 20.93
N ASP A 432 -18.86 5.06 21.37
CA ASP A 432 -18.51 5.61 22.69
C ASP A 432 -17.86 6.99 22.53
N LEU A 433 -18.69 8.03 22.62
CA LEU A 433 -18.24 9.42 22.55
C LEU A 433 -17.47 9.88 23.79
N SER A 434 -17.35 9.06 24.85
CA SER A 434 -16.56 9.41 26.03
C SER A 434 -15.06 9.26 25.80
N LEU A 435 -14.66 8.43 24.84
CA LEU A 435 -13.26 8.13 24.52
C LEU A 435 -12.45 9.40 24.16
N PRO A 436 -11.13 9.40 24.42
CA PRO A 436 -10.27 10.57 24.23
C PRO A 436 -9.83 10.71 22.75
N PHE A 437 -10.79 10.84 21.83
CA PHE A 437 -10.49 11.10 20.40
C PHE A 437 -9.56 12.31 20.25
N ALA A 438 -8.52 12.19 19.44
CA ALA A 438 -7.57 13.27 19.17
C ALA A 438 -8.25 14.55 18.66
N THR A 439 -9.37 14.41 17.92
CA THR A 439 -10.19 15.52 17.44
C THR A 439 -10.81 16.36 18.56
N LYS A 440 -10.96 15.83 19.79
CA LYS A 440 -11.45 16.60 20.95
C LYS A 440 -10.52 17.72 21.39
N ASN A 441 -9.26 17.69 20.98
CA ASN A 441 -8.31 18.78 21.23
C ASN A 441 -8.71 20.07 20.47
N ASP A 442 -9.61 19.97 19.49
CA ASP A 442 -10.24 21.08 18.81
C ASP A 442 -11.76 21.02 19.05
N SER A 443 -12.28 21.93 19.88
CA SER A 443 -13.69 21.95 20.27
C SER A 443 -14.64 22.20 19.09
N ALA A 444 -14.22 22.98 18.09
CA ALA A 444 -15.02 23.25 16.91
C ALA A 444 -15.07 22.02 15.99
N ALA A 445 -13.93 21.36 15.78
CA ALA A 445 -13.87 20.13 15.01
C ALA A 445 -14.67 19.00 15.69
N TRP A 446 -14.63 18.91 17.02
CA TRP A 446 -15.43 17.92 17.76
C TRP A 446 -16.93 18.18 17.67
N ALA A 447 -17.37 19.44 17.79
CA ALA A 447 -18.76 19.81 17.59
C ALA A 447 -19.25 19.45 16.16
N MET A 448 -18.38 19.64 15.17
CA MET A 448 -18.65 19.24 13.78
C MET A 448 -18.82 17.72 13.65
N VAL A 449 -17.95 16.91 14.27
CA VAL A 449 -18.12 15.44 14.31
C VAL A 449 -19.48 15.06 14.91
N GLN A 450 -19.89 15.69 16.02
CA GLN A 450 -21.19 15.38 16.64
C GLN A 450 -22.37 15.72 15.71
N GLN A 451 -22.32 16.85 15.01
CA GLN A 451 -23.35 17.24 14.05
C GLN A 451 -23.36 16.31 12.83
N ASP A 452 -22.19 15.99 12.29
CA ASP A 452 -22.06 15.13 11.12
C ASP A 452 -22.51 13.69 11.42
N LEU A 453 -22.35 13.20 12.66
CA LEU A 453 -22.92 11.91 13.08
C LEU A 453 -24.45 11.89 13.04
N ILE A 454 -25.10 13.00 13.36
CA ILE A 454 -26.57 13.13 13.24
C ILE A 454 -26.94 13.06 11.75
N THR A 455 -26.24 13.81 10.91
CA THR A 455 -26.44 13.81 9.46
C THR A 455 -26.23 12.41 8.87
N LEU A 456 -25.12 11.74 9.21
CA LEU A 456 -24.77 10.40 8.72
C LEU A 456 -25.88 9.37 8.99
N LYS A 457 -26.53 9.43 10.16
CA LYS A 457 -27.67 8.54 10.47
C LYS A 457 -28.80 8.66 9.46
N ALA A 458 -29.05 9.86 8.93
CA ALA A 458 -30.09 10.13 7.94
C ALA A 458 -29.67 9.86 6.48
N ILE A 459 -28.37 9.75 6.18
CA ILE A 459 -27.88 9.47 4.81
C ILE A 459 -28.41 8.11 4.33
N PRO A 460 -29.01 8.01 3.13
CA PRO A 460 -29.49 6.72 2.61
C PRO A 460 -28.33 5.76 2.33
N ILE A 461 -28.60 4.46 2.39
CA ILE A 461 -27.63 3.44 1.98
C ILE A 461 -27.89 2.98 0.54
N ASN A 462 -26.83 2.59 -0.16
CA ASN A 462 -26.92 1.99 -1.48
C ASN A 462 -26.05 0.73 -1.55
N THR A 463 -26.68 -0.38 -1.97
CA THR A 463 -26.02 -1.67 -2.19
C THR A 463 -25.42 -1.79 -3.61
N GLU A 464 -25.56 -0.77 -4.45
CA GLU A 464 -24.90 -0.68 -5.75
C GLU A 464 -23.65 0.23 -5.74
N PRO A 465 -22.62 -0.07 -6.54
CA PRO A 465 -22.50 -1.24 -7.41
C PRO A 465 -22.23 -2.52 -6.61
N LEU A 466 -23.00 -3.57 -6.91
CA LEU A 466 -22.78 -4.93 -6.38
C LEU A 466 -21.39 -5.48 -6.76
N PRO A 467 -20.79 -6.39 -5.97
CA PRO A 467 -21.22 -6.88 -4.67
C PRO A 467 -20.33 -6.36 -3.52
N TYR A 468 -20.96 -5.91 -2.44
CA TYR A 468 -20.27 -5.72 -1.16
C TYR A 468 -19.84 -7.07 -0.57
N PRO A 469 -18.78 -7.10 0.25
CA PRO A 469 -18.44 -8.27 1.04
C PRO A 469 -19.61 -8.84 1.84
N THR A 470 -20.11 -10.01 1.43
CA THR A 470 -20.89 -10.89 2.30
C THR A 470 -20.02 -12.10 2.65
N TYR A 471 -19.43 -12.11 3.84
CA TYR A 471 -18.68 -13.26 4.35
C TYR A 471 -19.62 -14.04 5.27
N GLY A 472 -20.35 -14.98 4.67
CA GLY A 472 -21.36 -15.74 5.40
C GLY A 472 -20.76 -16.66 6.48
N THR A 473 -21.59 -17.02 7.45
CA THR A 473 -21.37 -18.19 8.31
C THR A 473 -21.56 -19.43 7.44
N GLY A 474 -20.50 -20.18 7.18
CA GLY A 474 -20.60 -21.45 6.46
C GLY A 474 -21.51 -22.43 7.21
N ASN A 475 -22.74 -22.60 6.73
CA ASN A 475 -23.54 -23.82 6.78
C ASN A 475 -24.93 -23.53 6.22
N GLU A 476 -25.26 -24.10 5.07
CA GLU A 476 -26.28 -25.16 4.90
C GLU A 476 -26.44 -25.46 3.39
N ASP A 477 -26.75 -26.73 3.12
CA ASP A 477 -27.11 -27.31 1.82
C ASP A 477 -26.00 -27.56 0.80
N THR A 478 -25.22 -28.62 1.02
CA THR A 478 -25.26 -29.83 0.16
C THR A 478 -24.41 -30.96 0.77
N ILE A 479 -25.00 -31.76 1.66
CA ILE A 479 -24.61 -33.16 1.82
C ILE A 479 -25.83 -33.97 1.39
N PRO A 480 -25.78 -34.79 0.32
CA PRO A 480 -26.87 -35.70 0.03
C PRO A 480 -26.93 -36.73 1.16
N ALA A 481 -28.05 -36.80 1.87
CA ALA A 481 -28.32 -37.86 2.83
C ALA A 481 -28.23 -39.24 2.15
N PRO A 482 -27.71 -40.27 2.84
CA PRO A 482 -27.70 -41.63 2.29
C PRO A 482 -29.14 -42.11 2.18
N ASN A 483 -29.52 -42.44 0.95
CA ASN A 483 -30.84 -42.96 0.61
C ASN A 483 -31.08 -44.27 1.38
N SER A 484 -32.04 -44.24 2.30
CA SER A 484 -32.48 -45.42 3.03
C SER A 484 -33.91 -45.77 2.61
N GLN A 485 -34.08 -47.05 2.21
CA GLN A 485 -35.34 -47.82 2.08
C GLN A 485 -36.12 -47.57 0.78
N ARG A 486 -36.68 -48.54 0.06
CA ARG A 486 -36.80 -50.02 0.01
C ARG A 486 -37.25 -50.28 -1.47
N GLU A 487 -36.85 -51.32 -2.17
CA GLU A 487 -37.19 -52.75 -2.04
C GLU A 487 -36.13 -53.63 -2.72
#